data_AF-A0A151BSU4-F1
#
_entry.id   AF-A0A151BSU4-F1
#
_cell.length_a   1.000
_cell.length_b   1.000
_cell.length_c   1.000
_cell.angle_alpha   90.00
_cell.angle_beta   90.00
_cell.angle_gamma   90.00
#
_symmetry.space_group_name_H-M   'P 1'
#
loop_
_entity.id
_entity.type
_entity.pdbx_description
1 polymer ?
#
loop_
_entity_poly.entity_id
_entity_poly.type
_entity_poly.pdbx_seq_one_letter_code
_entity_poly.pdbx_strand_id
1 'polypeptide(L)'
;MRLGYHNHTVEFKPINGEMPWDIFFGEAEPEIIMQLDTGNAMRGNLTADEVIKIIERYPKRAVTVHLKEFSATNDKAILGEGDMKWEEFFKACEAVGGTEWYIIEQESYAYPPLECVERCLTNLKRLL
;
A
#
# COMPACT_ATOMS: atom_id res chain seq x y z
N MET A 1 -22.04 3.62 2.28
CA MET A 1 -21.01 3.08 3.21
C MET A 1 -20.33 1.93 2.49
N ARG A 2 -18.99 1.86 2.46
CA ARG A 2 -18.22 0.74 1.90
C ARG A 2 -17.52 0.01 3.04
N LEU A 3 -17.38 -1.31 2.94
CA LEU A 3 -16.56 -2.11 3.84
C LEU A 3 -15.24 -2.43 3.17
N GLY A 4 -14.13 -2.13 3.85
CA GLY A 4 -12.78 -2.40 3.36
C GLY A 4 -11.99 -3.27 4.33
N TYR A 5 -11.02 -4.01 3.79
CA TYR A 5 -10.05 -4.76 4.58
C TYR A 5 -8.65 -4.17 4.39
N HIS A 6 -8.02 -3.76 5.50
CA HIS A 6 -6.67 -3.22 5.57
C HIS A 6 -5.67 -4.32 5.94
N ASN A 7 -4.62 -4.49 5.14
CA ASN A 7 -3.58 -5.45 5.46
C ASN A 7 -2.62 -4.93 6.51
N HIS A 8 -2.09 -5.89 7.25
CA HIS A 8 -0.85 -5.78 7.99
C HIS A 8 0.22 -6.65 7.32
N THR A 9 1.33 -6.85 8.00
CA THR A 9 2.43 -7.70 7.51
C THR A 9 2.03 -9.18 7.43
N VAL A 10 1.04 -9.63 8.22
CA VAL A 10 0.72 -11.06 8.34
C VAL A 10 0.02 -11.62 7.10
N GLU A 11 -0.72 -10.78 6.38
CA GLU A 11 -1.45 -11.16 5.16
C GLU A 11 -0.54 -11.58 4.01
N PHE A 12 0.75 -11.27 4.13
CA PHE A 12 1.79 -11.56 3.15
C PHE A 12 2.81 -12.59 3.64
N LYS A 13 2.49 -13.28 4.73
CA LYS A 13 3.24 -14.45 5.20
C LYS A 13 2.47 -15.70 4.78
N PRO A 14 3.00 -16.54 3.86
CA PRO A 14 2.28 -17.71 3.38
C PRO A 14 1.84 -18.65 4.50
N ILE A 15 0.63 -19.17 4.38
CA ILE A 15 0.10 -20.27 5.19
C ILE A 15 -0.17 -21.42 4.24
N ASN A 16 0.49 -22.57 4.45
CA ASN A 16 0.39 -23.73 3.57
C ASN A 16 0.72 -23.45 2.09
N GLY A 17 1.57 -22.45 1.82
CA GLY A 17 1.99 -22.07 0.47
C GLY A 17 1.10 -21.03 -0.22
N GLU A 18 0.01 -20.61 0.42
CA GLU A 18 -0.92 -19.60 -0.10
C GLU A 18 -0.78 -18.29 0.68
N MET A 19 -0.91 -17.15 0.00
CA MET A 19 -0.89 -15.84 0.65
C MET A 19 -2.25 -15.57 1.30
N PRO A 20 -2.33 -15.28 2.61
CA PRO A 20 -3.60 -15.00 3.26
C PRO A 20 -4.39 -13.85 2.64
N TRP A 21 -3.71 -12.82 2.11
CA TRP A 21 -4.36 -11.77 1.31
C TRP A 21 -5.17 -12.35 0.13
N ASP A 22 -4.55 -13.28 -0.60
CA ASP A 22 -5.15 -13.89 -1.79
C ASP A 22 -6.26 -14.88 -1.42
N ILE A 23 -6.11 -15.61 -0.31
CA ILE A 23 -7.18 -16.46 0.24
C ILE A 23 -8.40 -15.59 0.56
N PHE A 24 -8.20 -14.49 1.28
CA PHE A 24 -9.30 -13.62 1.68
C PHE A 24 -9.99 -12.98 0.46
N PHE A 25 -9.24 -12.34 -0.44
CA PHE A 25 -9.83 -11.64 -1.59
C PHE A 25 -10.27 -12.56 -2.73
N GLY A 26 -9.82 -13.82 -2.73
CA GLY A 26 -10.36 -14.88 -3.58
C GLY A 26 -11.78 -15.29 -3.18
N GLU A 27 -12.10 -15.28 -1.89
CA GLU A 27 -13.41 -15.67 -1.36
C GLU A 27 -14.33 -14.48 -1.05
N ALA A 28 -13.77 -13.30 -0.77
CA ALA A 28 -14.54 -12.13 -0.39
C ALA A 28 -15.36 -11.56 -1.56
N GLU A 29 -16.64 -11.26 -1.30
CA GLU A 29 -17.56 -10.63 -2.25
C GLU A 29 -16.94 -9.40 -2.93
N PRO A 30 -17.19 -9.16 -4.24
CA PRO A 30 -16.56 -8.07 -4.99
C PRO A 30 -16.76 -6.67 -4.40
N GLU A 31 -17.82 -6.48 -3.61
CA GLU A 31 -18.16 -5.21 -2.94
C GLU A 31 -17.23 -4.87 -1.75
N ILE A 32 -16.52 -5.88 -1.20
CA ILE A 32 -15.49 -5.65 -0.20
C ILE A 32 -14.27 -5.03 -0.88
N ILE A 33 -13.91 -3.82 -0.49
CA ILE A 33 -12.76 -3.11 -1.08
C ILE A 33 -11.46 -3.49 -0.37
N MET A 34 -10.36 -3.44 -1.10
CA MET A 34 -9.03 -3.44 -0.53
C MET A 34 -8.72 -2.06 0.04
N GLN A 35 -8.08 -2.04 1.22
CA GLN A 35 -7.38 -0.89 1.76
C GLN A 35 -5.88 -1.22 1.79
N LEU A 36 -5.29 -1.41 0.60
CA LEU A 36 -3.92 -1.92 0.48
C LEU A 36 -2.92 -0.93 1.08
N ASP A 37 -2.14 -1.39 2.05
CA ASP A 37 -1.01 -0.71 2.65
C ASP A 37 0.30 -1.23 2.06
N THR A 38 0.97 -0.35 1.31
CA THR A 38 2.20 -0.66 0.58
C THR A 38 3.34 -1.04 1.51
N GLY A 39 3.50 -0.33 2.63
CA GLY A 39 4.62 -0.51 3.55
C GLY A 39 4.49 -1.81 4.34
N ASN A 40 3.28 -2.12 4.81
CA ASN A 40 2.99 -3.40 5.47
C ASN A 40 3.17 -4.58 4.52
N ALA A 41 2.78 -4.44 3.25
CA ALA A 41 2.98 -5.46 2.23
C ALA A 41 4.47 -5.72 1.96
N MET A 42 5.26 -4.67 1.76
CA MET A 42 6.71 -4.80 1.56
C MET A 42 7.42 -5.33 2.81
N ARG A 43 6.98 -4.94 4.01
CA ARG A 43 7.46 -5.53 5.27
C ARG A 43 7.11 -7.01 5.40
N GLY A 44 6.10 -7.47 4.66
CA GLY A 44 5.72 -8.86 4.48
C GLY A 44 6.64 -9.64 3.53
N ASN A 45 7.73 -9.02 3.06
CA ASN A 45 8.68 -9.51 2.06
C ASN A 45 8.18 -9.47 0.61
N LEU A 46 7.16 -8.67 0.30
CA LEU A 46 6.86 -8.37 -1.10
C LEU A 46 7.83 -7.34 -1.64
N THR A 47 8.21 -7.52 -2.90
CA THR A 47 8.86 -6.48 -3.69
C THR A 47 7.83 -5.42 -4.13
N ALA A 48 8.29 -4.21 -4.49
CA ALA A 48 7.40 -3.17 -5.01
C ALA A 48 6.61 -3.65 -6.24
N ASP A 49 7.22 -4.46 -7.10
CA ASP A 49 6.56 -5.03 -8.29
C ASP A 49 5.45 -6.02 -7.90
N GLU A 50 5.64 -6.79 -6.83
CA GLU A 50 4.59 -7.69 -6.33
C GLU A 50 3.43 -6.93 -5.69
N VAL A 51 3.71 -5.83 -5.00
CA VAL A 51 2.66 -4.94 -4.47
C VAL A 51 1.84 -4.32 -5.61
N ILE A 52 2.49 -3.87 -6.69
CA ILE A 52 1.80 -3.35 -7.88
C ILE A 52 0.92 -4.44 -8.52
N LYS A 53 1.43 -5.67 -8.64
CA LYS A 53 0.66 -6.81 -9.19
C LYS A 53 -0.60 -7.15 -8.38
N ILE A 54 -0.68 -6.80 -7.09
CA ILE A 54 -1.93 -6.96 -6.32
C ILE A 54 -3.04 -6.09 -6.91
N ILE A 55 -2.73 -4.85 -7.29
CA ILE A 55 -3.69 -3.91 -7.90
C ILE A 55 -4.21 -4.48 -9.23
N GLU A 56 -3.30 -5.04 -10.03
CA GLU A 56 -3.63 -5.65 -11.33
C GLU A 56 -4.47 -6.93 -11.18
N ARG A 57 -4.18 -7.74 -10.16
CA ARG A 57 -4.88 -8.99 -9.86
C ARG A 57 -6.32 -8.77 -9.41
N TYR A 58 -6.57 -7.69 -8.68
CA TYR A 58 -7.88 -7.35 -8.12
C TYR A 58 -8.40 -6.01 -8.66
N PRO A 59 -8.74 -5.95 -9.96
CA PRO A 59 -9.13 -4.71 -10.62
C PRO A 59 -10.36 -4.09 -9.94
N LYS A 60 -10.35 -2.76 -9.82
CA LYS A 60 -11.41 -1.95 -9.21
C LYS A 60 -11.65 -2.18 -7.70
N ARG A 61 -10.81 -2.96 -7.03
CA ARG A 61 -10.96 -3.22 -5.59
C ARG A 61 -10.04 -2.37 -4.72
N ALA A 62 -8.99 -1.75 -5.27
CA ALA A 62 -8.07 -0.87 -4.52
C ALA A 62 -8.64 0.54 -4.32
N VAL A 63 -9.91 0.65 -3.89
CA VAL A 63 -10.65 1.92 -3.83
C VAL A 63 -10.00 2.93 -2.87
N THR A 64 -9.39 2.44 -1.80
CA THR A 64 -8.49 3.24 -0.95
C THR A 64 -7.15 2.53 -0.85
N VAL A 65 -6.06 3.28 -0.79
CA VAL A 65 -4.73 2.70 -0.53
C VAL A 65 -3.99 3.55 0.48
N HIS A 66 -3.24 2.87 1.36
CA HIS A 66 -2.42 3.49 2.38
C HIS A 66 -0.99 3.61 1.82
N LEU A 67 -0.59 4.85 1.56
CA LEU A 67 0.73 5.23 1.12
C LEU A 67 1.67 5.24 2.31
N LYS A 68 2.20 4.07 2.63
CA LYS A 68 3.18 3.87 3.69
C LYS A 68 4.51 3.50 3.07
N GLU A 69 5.53 4.29 3.37
CA GLU A 69 6.86 4.04 2.84
C GLU A 69 7.48 2.78 3.45
N PHE A 70 8.30 2.12 2.65
CA PHE A 70 9.18 1.06 3.09
C PHE A 70 10.59 1.35 2.59
N SER A 71 11.59 1.18 3.45
CA SER A 71 12.97 1.05 3.01
C SER A 71 13.68 -0.06 3.76
N ALA A 72 14.45 -0.88 3.04
CA ALA A 72 15.28 -1.92 3.61
C ALA A 72 16.43 -1.36 4.45
N THR A 73 16.79 -0.08 4.27
CA THR A 73 17.95 0.55 4.93
C THR A 73 17.57 1.67 5.91
N ASN A 74 16.33 2.15 5.87
CA ASN A 74 15.84 3.22 6.73
C ASN A 74 14.40 2.95 7.18
N ASP A 75 14.22 2.49 8.41
CA ASP A 75 12.90 2.19 8.99
C ASP A 75 12.05 3.44 9.26
N LYS A 76 12.63 4.65 9.13
CA LYS A 76 12.00 5.95 9.31
C LYS A 76 11.87 6.75 8.02
N ALA A 77 11.93 6.07 6.87
CA ALA A 77 11.76 6.71 5.58
C ALA A 77 10.44 7.50 5.52
N ILE A 78 10.51 8.68 4.92
CA ILE A 78 9.36 9.51 4.58
C ILE A 78 8.86 9.08 3.21
N LEU A 79 7.54 9.18 2.97
CA LEU A 79 6.94 8.89 1.67
C LEU A 79 7.74 9.47 0.50
N GLY A 80 8.16 8.63 -0.44
CA GLY A 80 8.97 8.99 -1.61
C GLY A 80 10.49 8.88 -1.41
N GLU A 81 10.96 8.52 -0.21
CA GLU A 81 12.40 8.40 0.10
C GLU A 81 12.84 6.93 0.27
N GLY A 82 11.94 5.98 0.07
CA GLY A 82 12.20 4.55 0.23
C GLY A 82 12.29 3.77 -1.08
N ASP A 83 11.93 2.50 -0.99
CA ASP A 83 12.14 1.49 -2.03
C ASP A 83 10.88 1.23 -2.86
N MET A 84 9.74 1.83 -2.50
CA MET A 84 8.49 1.67 -3.25
C MET A 84 8.54 2.42 -4.59
N LYS A 85 8.06 1.77 -5.65
CA LYS A 85 7.97 2.33 -7.01
C LYS A 85 6.69 3.16 -7.18
N TRP A 86 6.68 4.36 -6.62
CA TRP A 86 5.47 5.18 -6.49
C TRP A 86 4.84 5.56 -7.83
N GLU A 87 5.63 5.95 -8.84
CA GLU A 87 5.07 6.33 -10.16
C GLU A 87 4.32 5.17 -10.82
N GLU A 88 4.89 3.97 -10.80
CA GLU A 88 4.26 2.76 -11.34
C GLU A 88 3.05 2.33 -10.50
N PHE A 89 3.13 2.48 -9.18
CA PHE A 89 2.02 2.20 -8.28
C PHE A 89 0.82 3.12 -8.55
N PHE A 90 1.04 4.43 -8.71
CA PHE A 90 -0.03 5.36 -9.05
C PHE A 90 -0.63 5.07 -10.43
N LYS A 91 0.20 4.74 -11.43
CA LYS A 91 -0.29 4.30 -12.75
C LYS A 91 -1.19 3.08 -12.64
N ALA A 92 -0.82 2.07 -11.85
CA ALA A 92 -1.66 0.89 -11.63
C ALA A 92 -2.96 1.22 -10.87
N CYS A 93 -2.87 2.08 -9.85
CA CYS A 93 -4.01 2.55 -9.05
C CYS A 93 -5.06 3.26 -9.91
N GLU A 94 -4.62 4.13 -10.82
CA GLU A 94 -5.48 4.94 -11.69
C GLU A 94 -6.00 4.16 -12.90
N ALA A 95 -5.16 3.30 -13.50
CA ALA A 95 -5.56 2.53 -14.68
C ALA A 95 -6.45 1.33 -14.33
N VAL A 96 -6.20 0.67 -13.20
CA VAL A 96 -6.79 -0.64 -12.89
C VAL A 96 -7.44 -0.67 -11.50
N GLY A 97 -6.83 -0.02 -10.51
CA GLY A 97 -7.22 -0.15 -9.10
C GLY A 97 -8.62 0.37 -8.75
N GLY A 98 -9.18 1.29 -9.55
CA GLY A 98 -10.42 1.98 -9.19
C GLY A 98 -10.24 2.88 -7.96
N THR A 99 -9.02 3.39 -7.79
CA THR A 99 -8.59 4.11 -6.59
C THR A 99 -9.24 5.48 -6.54
N GLU A 100 -9.86 5.80 -5.40
CA GLU A 100 -10.48 7.10 -5.15
C GLU A 100 -9.71 7.90 -4.10
N TRP A 101 -9.00 7.23 -3.18
CA TRP A 101 -8.29 7.87 -2.08
C TRP A 101 -6.90 7.30 -1.88
N TYR A 102 -5.92 8.20 -1.96
CA TYR A 102 -4.57 8.00 -1.45
C TYR A 102 -4.48 8.50 -0.02
N ILE A 103 -4.15 7.63 0.93
CA ILE A 103 -4.09 7.93 2.36
C ILE A 103 -2.62 7.87 2.80
N ILE A 104 -2.03 9.01 3.15
CA ILE A 104 -0.68 9.02 3.73
C ILE A 104 -0.73 8.35 5.11
N GLU A 105 0.07 7.31 5.31
CA GLU A 105 0.23 6.65 6.60
C GLU A 105 1.71 6.70 7.02
N GLN A 106 2.00 7.45 8.09
CA GLN A 106 3.34 7.52 8.69
C GLN A 106 3.29 7.05 10.14
N GLU A 107 3.97 5.94 10.42
CA GLU A 107 4.00 5.29 11.75
C GLU A 107 5.42 5.14 12.34
N SER A 108 6.43 5.60 11.62
CA SER A 108 7.80 5.73 12.09
C SER A 108 8.29 7.15 11.85
N TYR A 109 9.14 7.67 12.74
CA TYR A 109 9.37 9.12 12.79
C TYR A 109 10.86 9.44 12.87
N ALA A 110 11.40 10.03 11.80
CA ALA A 110 12.72 10.68 11.80
C ALA A 110 12.66 12.11 12.39
N TYR A 111 11.47 12.72 12.37
CA TYR A 111 11.18 14.09 12.80
C TYR A 111 9.90 14.08 13.69
N PRO A 112 9.49 15.20 14.30
CA PRO A 112 8.18 15.28 14.95
C PRO A 112 7.03 14.87 14.01
N PRO A 113 5.97 14.21 14.50
CA PRO A 113 4.94 13.61 13.62
C PRO A 113 4.29 14.58 12.62
N LEU A 114 3.96 15.81 13.04
CA LEU A 114 3.37 16.80 12.13
C LEU A 114 4.34 17.26 11.03
N GLU A 115 5.64 17.30 11.33
CA GLU A 115 6.68 17.59 10.33
C GLU A 115 6.80 16.43 9.33
N CYS A 116 6.75 15.17 9.81
CA CYS A 116 6.71 14.02 8.91
C CYS A 116 5.50 14.08 7.97
N VAL A 117 4.30 14.42 8.47
CA VAL A 117 3.10 14.58 7.65
C VAL A 117 3.28 15.66 6.58
N GLU A 118 3.83 16.82 6.94
CA GLU A 118 4.12 17.90 6.00
C GLU A 118 5.11 17.48 4.90
N ARG A 119 6.17 16.75 5.27
CA ARG A 119 7.16 16.23 4.33
C ARG A 119 6.56 15.16 3.41
N CYS A 120 5.78 14.22 3.95
CA CYS A 120 5.06 13.23 3.14
C CYS A 120 4.12 13.90 2.13
N LEU A 121 3.34 14.90 2.55
CA LEU A 121 2.45 15.63 1.66
C LEU A 121 3.22 16.38 0.57
N THR A 122 4.36 16.98 0.92
CA THR A 122 5.24 17.65 -0.04
C THR A 122 5.78 16.68 -1.08
N ASN A 123 6.25 15.50 -0.65
CA ASN A 123 6.78 14.48 -1.56
C ASN A 123 5.67 13.88 -2.43
N LEU A 124 4.50 13.58 -1.86
CA LEU A 124 3.34 13.08 -2.62
C LEU A 124 2.97 14.05 -3.76
N LYS A 125 2.91 15.35 -3.50
CA LYS A 125 2.62 16.37 -4.51
C LYS A 125 3.64 16.44 -5.66
N ARG A 126 4.85 15.91 -5.47
CA ARG A 126 5.89 15.83 -6.52
C ARG A 126 5.81 14.54 -7.33
N LEU A 127 5.24 13.48 -6.75
CA LEU A 127 5.12 12.16 -7.36
C LEU A 127 3.83 12.01 -8.19
N LEU A 128 2.81 12.84 -7.93
CA LEU A 128 1.59 13.00 -8.73
C LEU A 128 1.83 14.01 -9.86
#